data_AF-A0A2Z2M7M9-F1
#
_entry.id   AF-A0A2Z2M7M9-F1
#
_cell.length_a   1.000
_cell.length_b   1.000
_cell.length_c   1.000
_cell.angle_alpha   90.00
_cell.angle_beta   90.00
_cell.angle_gamma   90.00
#
_symmetry.space_group_name_H-M   'P 1'
#
loop_
_entity.id
_entity.type
_entity.pdbx_description
1 polymer ?
#
loop_
_entity_poly.entity_id
_entity_poly.type
_entity_poly.pdbx_seq_one_letter_code
_entity_poly.pdbx_strand_id
1 'polypeptide(L)'
;MLNLDEAEEILEKMKLRFLIQEKAKIVGAEVLDSVAILRGDRLLVLLLFDKRPKTVKFRNSDVEFWLVWRSGKKVYAQNVKDEEVIPLEVGEVDAFIDLMLQ
;
A
#
# COMPACT_ATOMS: atom_id res chain seq x y z
N MET A 1 23.76 7.91 0.81
CA MET A 1 23.62 9.07 -0.10
C MET A 1 23.21 8.50 -1.44
N LEU A 2 22.11 8.98 -2.01
CA LEU A 2 21.70 8.58 -3.36
C LEU A 2 22.67 9.21 -4.37
N ASN A 3 23.03 8.48 -5.42
CA ASN A 3 23.77 9.05 -6.55
C ASN A 3 22.84 9.85 -7.49
N LEU A 4 23.40 10.55 -8.47
CA LEU A 4 22.62 11.40 -9.39
C LEU A 4 21.60 10.58 -10.18
N ASP A 5 22.01 9.42 -10.69
CA ASP A 5 21.18 8.55 -11.51
C ASP A 5 19.99 7.99 -10.71
N GLU A 6 20.24 7.54 -9.47
CA GLU A 6 19.20 7.09 -8.52
C GLU A 6 18.23 8.22 -8.18
N ALA A 7 18.72 9.46 -8.03
CA ALA A 7 17.87 10.61 -7.78
C ALA A 7 17.00 10.96 -9.00
N GLU A 8 17.55 10.85 -10.22
CA GLU A 8 16.80 11.06 -11.47
C GLU A 8 15.72 9.99 -11.68
N GLU A 9 16.03 8.72 -11.45
CA GLU A 9 15.04 7.63 -11.54
C GLU A 9 13.87 7.82 -10.57
N ILE A 10 14.17 8.22 -9.32
CA ILE A 10 13.15 8.54 -8.32
C ILE A 10 12.28 9.71 -8.81
N LEU A 11 12.89 10.75 -9.36
CA LEU A 11 12.19 11.92 -9.87
C LEU A 11 11.27 11.57 -11.04
N GLU A 12 11.74 10.78 -12.01
CA GLU A 12 10.93 10.32 -13.13
C GLU A 12 9.73 9.47 -12.68
N LYS A 13 9.95 8.56 -11.72
CA LYS A 13 8.86 7.78 -11.12
C LYS A 13 7.84 8.66 -10.39
N MET A 14 8.29 9.71 -9.71
CA MET A 14 7.41 10.69 -9.07
C MET A 14 6.60 11.49 -10.10
N LYS A 15 7.23 11.97 -11.18
CA LYS A 15 6.52 12.67 -12.28
C LYS A 15 5.40 11.82 -12.86
N LEU A 16 5.67 10.54 -13.15
CA LEU A 16 4.67 9.60 -13.65
C LEU A 16 3.51 9.42 -12.65
N ARG A 17 3.81 9.27 -11.35
CA ARG A 17 2.78 9.19 -10.30
C ARG A 17 1.88 10.42 -10.32
N PHE A 18 2.45 11.62 -10.32
CA PHE A 18 1.66 12.86 -10.34
C PHE A 18 0.76 12.95 -11.57
N LEU A 19 1.29 12.64 -12.75
CA LEU A 19 0.51 12.63 -13.99
C LEU A 19 -0.71 11.70 -13.88
N ILE A 20 -0.53 10.48 -13.39
CA ILE A 20 -1.63 9.51 -13.21
C ILE A 20 -2.66 10.05 -12.21
N GLN A 21 -2.21 10.62 -11.09
CA GLN A 21 -3.10 11.21 -10.08
C GLN A 21 -3.93 12.36 -10.64
N GLU A 22 -3.34 13.21 -11.47
CA GLU A 22 -4.09 14.27 -12.16
C GLU A 22 -5.14 13.70 -13.11
N LYS A 23 -4.79 12.69 -13.91
CA LYS A 23 -5.75 12.04 -14.81
C LYS A 23 -6.88 11.32 -14.06
N ALA A 24 -6.58 10.71 -12.92
CA ALA A 24 -7.58 10.09 -12.05
C ALA A 24 -8.63 11.10 -11.57
N LYS A 25 -8.21 12.31 -11.17
CA LYS A 25 -9.13 13.38 -10.77
C LYS A 25 -10.07 13.79 -11.89
N ILE A 26 -9.57 13.88 -13.14
CA ILE A 26 -10.38 14.25 -14.31
C ILE A 26 -11.50 13.24 -14.55
N VAL A 27 -11.24 11.95 -14.35
CA VAL A 27 -12.23 10.88 -14.54
C VAL A 27 -13.07 10.60 -13.30
N GLY A 28 -12.92 11.39 -12.22
CA GLY A 28 -13.66 11.20 -10.98
C GLY A 28 -13.27 9.94 -10.19
N ALA A 29 -12.06 9.40 -10.43
CA ALA A 29 -11.56 8.26 -9.68
C ALA A 29 -10.84 8.70 -8.41
N GLU A 30 -11.05 7.96 -7.31
CA GLU A 30 -10.30 8.14 -6.07
C GLU A 30 -8.89 7.59 -6.21
N VAL A 31 -7.90 8.36 -5.75
CA VAL A 31 -6.51 7.94 -5.67
C VAL A 31 -6.27 7.40 -4.26
N LEU A 32 -5.79 6.16 -4.18
CA LEU A 32 -5.33 5.56 -2.92
C LEU A 32 -3.81 5.58 -2.87
N ASP A 33 -3.26 5.87 -1.70
CA ASP A 33 -1.85 5.66 -1.45
C ASP A 33 -1.58 4.18 -1.20
N SER A 34 -0.47 3.68 -1.73
CA SER A 34 -0.11 2.29 -1.59
C SER A 34 1.39 2.07 -1.55
N VAL A 35 1.78 0.95 -0.95
CA VAL A 35 3.13 0.40 -1.00
C VAL A 35 3.03 -0.99 -1.58
N ALA A 36 3.66 -1.20 -2.73
CA ALA A 36 3.77 -2.51 -3.37
C ALA A 36 5.16 -3.09 -3.07
N ILE A 37 5.19 -4.30 -2.52
CA ILE A 37 6.40 -5.02 -2.11
C ILE A 37 6.43 -6.35 -2.87
N LEU A 38 7.54 -6.60 -3.58
CA LEU A 38 7.75 -7.81 -4.36
C LEU A 38 8.90 -8.62 -3.76
N ARG A 39 8.68 -9.91 -3.50
CA ARG A 39 9.70 -10.88 -3.12
C ARG A 39 9.51 -12.15 -3.94
N GLY A 40 10.47 -12.45 -4.83
CA GLY A 40 10.30 -13.54 -5.80
C GLY A 40 9.13 -13.26 -6.74
N ASP A 41 8.16 -14.17 -6.79
CA ASP A 41 6.92 -14.07 -7.55
C ASP A 41 5.72 -13.55 -6.74
N ARG A 42 5.93 -13.23 -5.45
CA ARG A 42 4.87 -12.77 -4.54
C ARG A 42 4.83 -11.26 -4.45
N LEU A 43 3.67 -10.70 -4.79
CA LEU A 43 3.37 -9.27 -4.71
C LEU A 43 2.38 -9.00 -3.58
N LEU A 44 2.85 -8.26 -2.57
CA LEU A 44 2.02 -7.71 -1.50
C LEU A 44 1.72 -6.24 -1.79
N VAL A 45 0.45 -5.86 -1.81
CA VAL A 45 0.06 -4.44 -1.96
C VAL A 45 -0.63 -3.96 -0.69
N LEU A 46 0.03 -3.06 0.03
CA LEU A 46 -0.51 -2.39 1.21
C LEU A 46 -1.18 -1.08 0.77
N LEU A 47 -2.48 -0.96 0.99
CA LEU A 47 -3.27 0.24 0.75
C LEU A 47 -3.33 1.07 2.02
N LEU A 48 -2.83 2.29 1.97
CA LEU A 48 -2.63 3.14 3.14
C LEU A 48 -3.83 4.07 3.35
N PHE A 49 -4.34 4.09 4.57
CA PHE A 49 -5.44 4.95 4.99
C PHE A 49 -5.11 5.68 6.28
N ASP A 50 -5.63 6.90 6.43
CA ASP A 50 -5.52 7.68 7.67
C ASP A 50 -6.32 7.07 8.84
N LYS A 51 -7.36 6.31 8.51
CA LYS A 51 -8.30 5.69 9.47
C LYS A 51 -8.84 4.39 8.91
N ARG A 52 -9.43 3.55 9.78
CA ARG A 52 -10.10 2.31 9.36
C ARG A 52 -11.14 2.61 8.26
N PRO A 53 -10.98 2.05 7.06
CA PRO A 53 -11.98 2.20 6.02
C PRO A 53 -13.24 1.41 6.37
N LYS A 54 -14.42 1.98 6.13
CA LYS A 54 -15.70 1.35 6.50
C LYS A 54 -16.15 0.26 5.52
N THR A 55 -15.80 0.40 4.24
CA THR A 55 -16.19 -0.55 3.20
C THR A 55 -15.26 -0.36 2.02
N VAL A 56 -14.41 -1.33 1.74
CA VAL A 56 -13.65 -1.38 0.49
C VAL A 56 -13.95 -2.73 -0.15
N LYS A 57 -14.71 -2.72 -1.24
CA LYS A 57 -15.02 -3.94 -2.00
C LYS A 57 -14.12 -3.96 -3.23
N PHE A 58 -13.02 -4.68 -3.15
CA PHE A 58 -12.24 -4.99 -4.34
C PHE A 58 -12.93 -6.13 -5.10
N ARG A 59 -13.07 -5.98 -6.41
CA ARG A 59 -13.45 -7.11 -7.27
C ARG A 59 -12.27 -8.08 -7.27
N ASN A 60 -12.57 -9.38 -7.16
CA ASN A 60 -11.60 -10.48 -7.09
C ASN A 60 -10.30 -10.17 -7.85
N SER A 61 -9.21 -10.05 -7.11
CA SER A 61 -7.87 -9.92 -7.64
C SER A 61 -7.03 -11.11 -7.22
N ASP A 62 -6.22 -11.61 -8.15
CA ASP A 62 -5.17 -12.59 -7.89
C ASP A 62 -4.00 -11.97 -7.08
N VAL A 63 -4.03 -10.64 -6.91
CA VAL A 63 -3.10 -9.88 -6.07
C VAL A 63 -3.64 -9.77 -4.64
N GLU A 64 -2.78 -9.97 -3.65
CA GLU A 64 -3.11 -9.78 -2.24
C GLU A 64 -3.05 -8.29 -1.86
N PHE A 65 -4.21 -7.72 -1.58
CA PHE A 65 -4.34 -6.37 -1.06
C PHE A 65 -4.63 -6.41 0.44
N TRP A 66 -3.93 -5.55 1.17
CA TRP A 66 -4.13 -5.35 2.60
C TRP A 66 -4.40 -3.88 2.87
N LEU A 67 -5.48 -3.62 3.61
CA LEU A 67 -5.82 -2.30 4.12
C LEU A 67 -4.97 -2.03 5.36
N VAL A 68 -4.20 -0.95 5.35
CA VAL A 68 -3.30 -0.58 6.45
C VAL A 68 -3.61 0.83 6.91
N TRP A 69 -3.80 1.00 8.22
CA TRP A 69 -3.96 2.32 8.83
C TRP A 69 -3.28 2.38 10.19
N ARG A 70 -2.94 3.59 10.63
CA ARG A 70 -2.37 3.83 11.95
C ARG A 70 -3.42 4.44 12.86
N SER A 71 -3.50 3.98 14.10
CA SER A 71 -4.26 4.66 15.16
C SER A 71 -3.43 4.74 16.43
N GLY A 72 -3.05 5.97 16.80
CA GLY A 72 -2.13 6.20 17.90
C GLY A 72 -0.75 5.55 17.68
N LYS A 73 -0.39 4.61 18.56
CA LYS A 73 0.89 3.88 18.50
C LYS A 73 0.81 2.55 17.76
N LYS A 74 -0.38 2.12 17.34
CA LYS A 74 -0.59 0.84 16.64
C LYS A 74 -0.80 1.02 15.15
N VAL A 75 -0.34 0.04 14.41
CA VAL A 75 -0.68 -0.18 13.00
C VAL A 75 -1.73 -1.28 12.96
N TYR A 76 -2.67 -1.19 12.03
CA TYR A 76 -3.70 -2.20 11.84
C TYR A 76 -3.65 -2.64 10.38
N ALA A 77 -3.71 -3.95 10.17
CA ALA A 77 -3.77 -4.55 8.85
C ALA A 77 -5.05 -5.39 8.73
N GLN A 78 -5.71 -5.33 7.58
CA GLN A 78 -6.88 -6.14 7.26
C GLN A 78 -6.80 -6.60 5.81
N ASN A 79 -7.00 -7.90 5.54
CA ASN A 79 -7.06 -8.38 4.17
C ASN A 79 -8.33 -7.87 3.51
N VAL A 80 -8.29 -7.49 2.24
CA VAL A 80 -9.50 -7.03 1.53
C VAL A 80 -10.56 -8.12 1.34
N LYS A 81 -10.17 -9.39 1.46
CA LYS A 81 -11.03 -10.56 1.27
C LYS A 81 -11.69 -11.02 2.58
N ASP A 82 -11.27 -10.52 3.74
CA ASP A 82 -11.82 -10.89 5.04
C ASP A 82 -12.17 -9.66 5.91
N GLU A 83 -12.80 -9.93 7.04
CA GLU A 83 -13.18 -8.90 8.02
C GLU A 83 -12.22 -8.87 9.22
N GLU A 84 -11.18 -9.70 9.22
CA GLU A 84 -10.26 -9.83 10.34
C GLU A 84 -9.29 -8.65 10.37
N VAL A 85 -9.13 -8.06 11.56
CA VAL A 85 -8.22 -6.94 11.78
C VAL A 85 -7.09 -7.41 12.67
N ILE A 86 -5.87 -7.33 12.15
CA ILE A 86 -4.64 -7.66 12.85
C ILE A 86 -4.04 -6.37 13.41
N PRO A 87 -4.03 -6.18 14.74
CA PRO A 87 -3.29 -5.09 15.37
C PRO A 87 -1.80 -5.45 15.43
N LEU A 88 -0.95 -4.49 15.05
CA LEU A 88 0.50 -4.61 15.02
C LEU A 88 1.12 -3.43 15.81
N GLU A 89 2.17 -3.70 16.57
CA GLU A 89 3.10 -2.66 17.00
C GLU A 89 3.94 -2.19 15.80
N VAL A 90 4.43 -0.93 15.82
CA VAL A 90 5.20 -0.38 14.68
C VAL A 90 6.43 -1.23 14.36
N GLY A 91 7.05 -1.82 15.37
CA GLY A 91 8.21 -2.71 15.23
C GLY A 91 7.89 -4.14 14.80
N GLU A 92 6.61 -4.48 14.58
CA GLU A 92 6.18 -5.81 14.09
C GLU A 92 5.79 -5.78 12.60
N VAL A 93 5.82 -4.60 11.97
CA VAL A 93 5.43 -4.43 10.57
C VAL A 93 6.37 -5.18 9.62
N ASP A 94 7.66 -5.28 9.96
CA ASP A 94 8.65 -6.06 9.22
C ASP A 94 8.34 -7.56 9.27
N ALA A 95 8.05 -8.11 10.45
CA ALA A 95 7.67 -9.51 10.64
C ALA A 95 6.36 -9.83 9.91
N PHE A 96 5.40 -8.90 9.90
CA PHE A 96 4.17 -9.03 9.13
C PHE A 96 4.46 -9.09 7.61
N ILE A 97 5.28 -8.18 7.08
CA ILE A 97 5.67 -8.19 5.66
C ILE A 97 6.38 -9.49 5.31
N ASP A 98 7.27 -9.97 6.18
CA ASP A 98 7.97 -11.24 5.99
C ASP A 98 7.00 -12.40 5.89
N LEU A 99 6.04 -12.49 6.82
CA LEU A 99 5.02 -13.55 6.84
C LEU A 99 4.17 -13.56 5.57
N MET A 100 3.73 -12.40 5.09
CA MET A 100 2.89 -12.29 3.88
C MET A 100 3.64 -12.64 2.59
N LEU A 101 4.97 -12.53 2.60
CA LEU A 101 5.83 -12.78 1.45
C LEU A 101 6.60 -14.12 1.52
N GLN A 102 6.28 -15.01 2.48
CA GLN A 102 6.79 -16.40 2.55
C GLN A 102 6.13 -17.29 1.51
#